data_AF-A0A9D2RKH7-F1
#
_entry.id   AF-A0A9D2RKH7-F1
#
_cell.length_a   1.000
_cell.length_b   1.000
_cell.length_c   1.000
_cell.angle_alpha   90.00
_cell.angle_beta   90.00
_cell.angle_gamma   90.00
#
_symmetry.space_group_name_H-M   'P 1'
#
loop_
_entity.id
_entity.type
_entity.pdbx_description
1 polymer ?
#
loop_
_entity_poly.entity_id
_entity_poly.type
_entity_poly.pdbx_seq_one_letter_code
_entity_poly.pdbx_strand_id
1 'polypeptide(L)'
;MSNKGNLAGLGIMAAAAVVVVAGSQPLYNAIQEKKLQDAAGGEEIRTLTGQAEGYGGPISVTVTAAGDRIIDLEITGDEETPDIGGAAISSLKTSILENQSIEGVDAISGATWTSNGVLDAIRIAMGETLEDDTAMAAQEEIQASEITHGLGFYSNGRLGPGSDDQGTGVYSFNEVVAYVLFDNEGTILDLEVDQLEVATPNYDGESMPGLTGFPGQSYNADTDHDGVVDTVLKQTDDTFLADVDSWQTKRERGSSYKLNSGTWTDEMDIFEEYFKGMTVEQLQEWYDTYCSDVNGRPLFGTSENEEDIAKYEAFTDEEKAGLDAISGATMSLNDAHGNILGAILKAYDNRRPVEAQEISKIGLGITNTGRLGPGSDDQGVGVYSFNTQASGVCYDTEGKIAAVFTDVMEVATPNYDGESMPGLTGFPGQSYNADTDHDGVVDTVLEQTEDSFLADVASWQTKRERGSSYKLNSGTWTDEMDIFENFFVGMTTDEVSQWFADYCSDVNGRPLFGTSENEEDIAKYEAFTDEEKAGLDAISGATMSLRDAHGDILGSIEKAWTNAKDTLITVTE
;
A
#
# COMPACT_ATOMS: atom_id res chain seq x y z
N MET A 1 -63.54 23.02 31.40
CA MET A 1 -62.85 23.99 32.27
C MET A 1 -61.38 23.68 32.25
N SER A 2 -60.60 24.74 32.08
CA SER A 2 -59.15 24.83 31.83
C SER A 2 -58.27 24.20 32.92
N ASN A 3 -57.15 23.56 32.55
CA ASN A 3 -55.84 24.16 32.83
C ASN A 3 -54.70 23.64 31.94
N LYS A 4 -53.72 24.53 31.79
CA LYS A 4 -52.61 24.60 30.83
C LYS A 4 -51.46 23.62 31.10
N GLY A 5 -50.72 23.29 30.03
CA GLY A 5 -49.36 22.73 30.07
C GLY A 5 -48.71 22.67 28.67
N ASN A 6 -47.71 23.52 28.46
CA ASN A 6 -46.55 23.48 27.56
C ASN A 6 -46.60 22.79 26.19
N LEU A 7 -46.45 23.60 25.13
CA LEU A 7 -45.71 23.27 23.91
C LEU A 7 -45.28 24.58 23.24
N ALA A 8 -43.98 24.85 23.20
CA ALA A 8 -43.38 25.86 22.33
C ALA A 8 -41.87 25.60 22.23
N GLY A 9 -41.52 24.66 21.37
CA GLY A 9 -40.16 24.46 20.87
C GLY A 9 -40.29 23.99 19.43
N LEU A 10 -40.27 24.93 18.49
CA LEU A 10 -39.85 24.80 17.09
C LEU A 10 -40.26 26.05 16.29
N GLY A 11 -39.25 26.65 15.65
CA GLY A 11 -39.37 27.20 14.31
C GLY A 11 -39.60 28.71 14.17
N ILE A 12 -39.07 29.21 13.05
CA ILE A 12 -39.25 30.51 12.35
C ILE A 12 -38.07 31.48 12.58
N MET A 13 -37.38 31.99 11.56
CA MET A 13 -37.33 31.83 10.10
C MET A 13 -36.17 32.72 9.63
N ALA A 14 -35.48 32.34 8.56
CA ALA A 14 -34.79 33.30 7.71
C ALA A 14 -35.08 33.01 6.23
N ALA A 15 -36.13 33.65 5.70
CA ALA A 15 -36.27 33.94 4.28
C ALA A 15 -36.62 35.43 4.11
N ALA A 16 -35.87 36.07 3.21
CA ALA A 16 -35.56 37.49 3.11
C ALA A 16 -36.69 38.51 2.88
N ALA A 17 -36.48 39.74 3.38
CA ALA A 17 -36.91 40.99 2.73
C ALA A 17 -35.96 42.17 3.07
N VAL A 18 -34.97 42.37 2.19
CA VAL A 18 -34.36 43.62 1.66
C VAL A 18 -34.42 44.93 2.49
N VAL A 19 -33.22 45.48 2.74
CA VAL A 19 -32.78 46.80 3.29
C VAL A 19 -32.68 46.94 4.82
N VAL A 20 -31.49 46.67 5.38
CA VAL A 20 -30.59 47.65 6.08
C VAL A 20 -29.18 47.05 6.12
N VAL A 21 -28.35 47.27 5.10
CA VAL A 21 -26.97 46.74 5.00
C VAL A 21 -25.92 47.77 5.49
N ALA A 22 -26.17 48.46 6.61
CA ALA A 22 -25.14 49.35 7.19
C ALA A 22 -25.20 49.55 8.71
N GLY A 23 -26.26 49.09 9.39
CA GLY A 23 -26.44 49.28 10.85
C GLY A 23 -26.63 47.98 11.64
N SER A 24 -26.67 46.82 10.98
CA SER A 24 -26.89 45.52 11.62
C SER A 24 -25.64 44.95 12.27
N GLN A 25 -24.44 45.25 11.73
CA GLN A 25 -23.19 44.64 12.22
C GLN A 25 -22.85 45.02 13.68
N PRO A 26 -22.93 46.30 14.11
CA PRO A 26 -22.61 46.67 15.49
C PRO A 26 -23.59 46.07 16.50
N LEU A 27 -24.88 45.97 16.12
CA LEU A 27 -25.90 45.35 16.97
C LEU A 27 -25.76 43.83 17.03
N TYR A 28 -25.42 43.20 15.91
CA TYR A 28 -25.13 41.77 15.83
C TYR A 28 -23.92 41.40 16.69
N ASN A 29 -22.81 42.12 16.53
CA ASN A 29 -21.60 41.91 17.32
C ASN A 29 -21.87 42.10 18.83
N ALA A 30 -22.60 43.15 19.21
CA ALA A 30 -22.95 43.39 20.63
C ALA A 30 -23.85 42.29 21.23
N ILE A 31 -24.72 41.68 20.42
CA ILE A 31 -25.55 40.53 20.85
C ILE A 31 -24.68 39.28 21.03
N GLN A 32 -23.75 39.01 20.11
CA GLN A 32 -22.86 37.86 20.21
C GLN A 32 -21.86 37.99 21.37
N GLU A 33 -21.22 39.16 21.52
CA GLU A 33 -20.34 39.45 22.65
C GLU A 33 -21.06 39.25 23.99
N LYS A 34 -22.31 39.72 24.11
CA LYS A 34 -23.09 39.53 25.33
C LYS A 34 -23.39 38.05 25.61
N LYS A 35 -23.74 37.27 24.58
CA LYS A 35 -23.99 35.82 24.73
C LYS A 35 -22.73 35.08 25.19
N LEU A 36 -21.58 35.39 24.60
CA LEU A 36 -20.30 34.79 24.99
C LEU A 36 -19.93 35.15 26.43
N GLN A 37 -20.12 36.42 26.84
CA GLN A 37 -19.91 36.86 28.21
C GLN A 37 -20.84 36.16 29.22
N ASP A 38 -22.11 35.98 28.85
CA ASP A 38 -23.09 35.25 29.67
C ASP A 38 -22.69 33.76 29.81
N ALA A 39 -22.22 33.13 28.72
CA ALA A 39 -21.75 31.73 28.70
C ALA A 39 -20.41 31.50 29.43
N ALA A 40 -19.53 32.51 29.44
CA ALA A 40 -18.25 32.45 30.13
C ALA A 40 -18.39 32.51 31.66
N GLY A 41 -19.51 32.99 32.19
CA GLY A 41 -19.77 32.98 33.64
C GLY A 41 -18.78 33.82 34.46
N GLY A 42 -18.10 34.79 33.83
CA GLY A 42 -17.07 35.63 34.46
C GLY A 42 -15.63 35.13 34.31
N GLU A 43 -15.41 34.01 33.62
CA GLU A 43 -14.08 33.56 33.23
C GLU A 43 -13.52 34.33 32.03
N GLU A 44 -12.20 34.30 31.86
CA GLU A 44 -11.53 34.92 30.71
C GLU A 44 -11.86 34.13 29.43
N ILE A 45 -12.30 34.87 28.40
CA ILE A 45 -12.59 34.31 27.09
C ILE A 45 -11.32 34.33 26.25
N ARG A 46 -10.96 33.18 25.70
CA ARG A 46 -9.84 32.99 24.78
C ARG A 46 -10.37 32.50 23.44
N THR A 47 -9.80 32.99 22.34
CA THR A 47 -10.03 32.46 21.00
C THR A 47 -8.77 31.76 20.55
N LEU A 48 -8.91 30.49 20.19
CA LEU A 48 -7.83 29.58 19.86
C LEU A 48 -8.10 28.96 18.50
N THR A 49 -7.05 28.68 17.74
CA THR A 49 -7.17 28.11 16.40
C THR A 49 -6.33 26.85 16.31
N GLY A 50 -6.86 25.84 15.64
CA GLY A 50 -6.13 24.61 15.34
C GLY A 50 -6.53 24.10 13.96
N GLN A 51 -5.67 23.26 13.40
CA GLN A 51 -5.86 22.68 12.08
C GLN A 51 -5.36 21.25 12.13
N ALA A 52 -6.13 20.32 11.58
CA ALA A 52 -5.76 18.92 11.43
C ALA A 52 -6.30 18.38 10.10
N GLU A 53 -5.79 17.26 9.64
CA GLU A 53 -6.24 16.64 8.39
C GLU A 53 -7.61 15.96 8.56
N GLY A 54 -8.51 16.20 7.61
CA GLY A 54 -9.79 15.52 7.44
C GLY A 54 -9.73 14.44 6.36
N TYR A 55 -10.88 14.03 5.82
CA TYR A 55 -10.94 13.07 4.72
C TYR A 55 -10.54 13.73 3.38
N GLY A 56 -11.20 14.83 3.04
CA GLY A 56 -11.00 15.54 1.78
C GLY A 56 -9.89 16.61 1.83
N GLY A 57 -9.42 16.97 3.02
CA GLY A 57 -8.35 17.94 3.19
C GLY A 57 -8.33 18.55 4.61
N PRO A 58 -7.62 19.66 4.82
CA PRO A 58 -7.41 20.20 6.16
C PRO A 58 -8.69 20.81 6.76
N ILE A 59 -9.02 20.41 7.98
CA ILE A 59 -10.09 20.98 8.80
C ILE A 59 -9.49 22.03 9.74
N SER A 60 -10.02 23.24 9.67
CA SER A 60 -9.63 24.36 10.55
C SER A 60 -10.72 24.65 11.55
N VAL A 61 -10.35 24.82 12.82
CA VAL A 61 -11.27 25.19 13.89
C VAL A 61 -10.87 26.50 14.55
N THR A 62 -11.88 27.28 14.94
CA THR A 62 -11.74 28.42 15.86
C THR A 62 -12.57 28.14 17.10
N VAL A 63 -11.87 27.82 18.20
CA VAL A 63 -12.46 27.52 19.50
C VAL A 63 -12.52 28.81 20.31
N THR A 64 -13.70 29.16 20.81
CA THR A 64 -13.84 30.16 21.87
C THR A 64 -14.02 29.45 23.20
N ALA A 65 -13.04 29.59 24.08
CA ALA A 65 -12.98 28.89 25.36
C ALA A 65 -13.12 29.86 26.55
N ALA A 66 -13.79 29.40 27.60
CA ALA A 66 -13.79 30.00 28.93
C ALA A 66 -13.28 28.96 29.92
N GLY A 67 -12.05 29.17 30.42
CA GLY A 67 -11.30 28.09 31.09
C GLY A 67 -11.04 26.94 30.12
N ASP A 68 -11.46 25.73 30.51
CA ASP A 68 -11.39 24.49 29.70
C ASP A 68 -12.69 24.21 28.94
N ARG A 69 -13.72 25.06 29.11
CA ARG A 69 -15.04 24.88 28.46
C ARG A 69 -15.07 25.53 27.09
N ILE A 70 -15.55 24.79 26.11
CA ILE A 70 -15.85 25.29 24.76
C ILE A 70 -17.21 25.99 24.78
N ILE A 71 -17.22 27.31 24.56
CA ILE A 71 -18.44 28.13 24.59
C ILE A 71 -18.88 28.61 23.20
N ASP A 72 -18.00 28.57 22.21
CA ASP A 72 -18.32 28.72 20.80
C ASP A 72 -17.29 27.97 19.95
N LEU A 73 -17.70 27.54 18.76
CA LEU A 73 -16.89 26.70 17.89
C LEU A 73 -17.23 26.98 16.44
N GLU A 74 -16.27 27.44 15.67
CA GLU A 74 -16.34 27.52 14.21
C GLU A 74 -15.47 26.41 13.62
N ILE A 75 -15.98 25.68 12.63
CA ILE A 75 -15.29 24.59 11.95
C ILE A 75 -15.42 24.86 10.45
N THR A 76 -14.31 24.81 9.74
CA THR A 76 -14.22 24.91 8.29
C THR A 76 -13.53 23.66 7.75
N GLY A 77 -14.19 22.96 6.83
CA GLY A 77 -13.68 21.78 6.13
C GLY A 77 -14.24 21.77 4.72
N ASP A 78 -13.86 22.76 3.92
CA ASP A 78 -14.48 23.04 2.61
C ASP A 78 -14.22 21.95 1.56
N GLU A 79 -13.20 21.13 1.79
CA GLU A 79 -12.79 20.02 0.91
C GLU A 79 -13.47 18.69 1.29
N GLU A 80 -14.23 18.64 2.38
CA GLU A 80 -14.99 17.45 2.78
C GLU A 80 -16.19 17.21 1.87
N THR A 81 -16.55 15.94 1.66
CA THR A 81 -17.78 15.58 0.95
C THR A 81 -19.00 16.17 1.68
N PRO A 82 -19.80 17.06 1.06
CA PRO A 82 -20.84 17.82 1.76
C PRO A 82 -21.86 16.95 2.51
N ASP A 83 -22.28 15.84 1.90
CA ASP A 83 -23.31 14.95 2.44
C ASP A 83 -22.78 13.95 3.50
N ILE A 84 -21.46 13.79 3.61
CA ILE A 84 -20.81 12.87 4.57
C ILE A 84 -20.05 13.69 5.62
N GLY A 85 -18.91 14.26 5.24
CA GLY A 85 -18.06 15.04 6.15
C GLY A 85 -18.71 16.36 6.59
N GLY A 86 -19.38 17.07 5.69
CA GLY A 86 -20.10 18.31 6.05
C GLY A 86 -21.24 18.08 7.04
N ALA A 87 -21.96 16.96 6.89
CA ALA A 87 -22.99 16.52 7.82
C ALA A 87 -22.38 16.12 9.19
N ALA A 88 -21.26 15.40 9.19
CA ALA A 88 -20.54 15.02 10.41
C ALA A 88 -20.02 16.24 11.19
N ILE A 89 -19.40 17.22 10.52
CA ILE A 89 -18.95 18.49 11.12
C ILE A 89 -20.12 19.19 11.84
N SER A 90 -21.28 19.24 11.19
CA SER A 90 -22.47 19.89 11.76
C SER A 90 -22.98 19.16 13.03
N SER A 91 -22.97 17.82 13.00
CA SER A 91 -23.36 16.99 14.13
C SER A 91 -22.38 17.15 15.30
N LEU A 92 -21.08 17.02 15.04
CA LEU A 92 -20.02 17.15 16.05
C LEU A 92 -20.01 18.53 16.69
N LYS A 93 -20.16 19.60 15.91
CA LYS A 93 -20.28 20.96 16.44
C LYS A 93 -21.40 21.08 17.47
N THR A 94 -22.55 20.45 17.20
CA THR A 94 -23.69 20.46 18.10
C THR A 94 -23.35 19.72 19.40
N SER A 95 -22.84 18.50 19.30
CA SER A 95 -22.49 17.68 20.46
C SER A 95 -21.41 18.33 21.33
N ILE A 96 -20.36 18.91 20.72
CA ILE A 96 -19.25 19.56 21.44
C ILE A 96 -19.73 20.81 22.18
N LEU A 97 -20.59 21.62 21.58
CA LEU A 97 -21.15 22.80 22.24
C LEU A 97 -22.16 22.44 23.34
N GLU A 98 -22.89 21.34 23.20
CA GLU A 98 -23.78 20.82 24.25
C GLU A 98 -22.99 20.26 25.44
N ASN A 99 -21.92 19.51 25.18
CA ASN A 99 -21.03 18.96 26.21
C ASN A 99 -20.07 20.01 26.79
N GLN A 100 -19.88 21.13 26.08
CA GLN A 100 -18.86 22.15 26.34
C GLN A 100 -17.42 21.58 26.41
N SER A 101 -17.21 20.41 25.81
CA SER A 101 -15.97 19.63 25.82
C SER A 101 -16.00 18.64 24.66
N ILE A 102 -14.83 18.17 24.25
CA ILE A 102 -14.67 17.04 23.33
C ILE A 102 -14.66 15.69 24.06
N GLU A 103 -14.55 15.69 25.39
CA GLU A 103 -14.58 14.47 26.20
C GLU A 103 -15.95 13.77 26.07
N GLY A 104 -15.93 12.49 25.70
CA GLY A 104 -17.15 11.69 25.49
C GLY A 104 -17.94 12.04 24.22
N VAL A 105 -17.33 12.75 23.26
CA VAL A 105 -17.89 12.92 21.92
C VAL A 105 -17.32 11.85 21.01
N ASP A 106 -18.19 10.94 20.55
CA ASP A 106 -17.80 9.85 19.65
C ASP A 106 -17.71 10.32 18.19
N ALA A 107 -16.86 9.64 17.41
CA ALA A 107 -16.79 9.82 15.96
C ALA A 107 -18.11 9.42 15.29
N ILE A 108 -18.46 10.09 14.19
CA ILE A 108 -19.65 9.78 13.41
C ILE A 108 -19.35 8.61 12.47
N SER A 109 -20.15 7.55 12.57
CA SER A 109 -20.06 6.38 11.68
C SER A 109 -20.12 6.79 10.21
N GLY A 110 -19.17 6.30 9.41
CA GLY A 110 -19.04 6.64 7.97
C GLY A 110 -18.35 7.98 7.69
N ALA A 111 -17.94 8.73 8.72
CA ALA A 111 -17.19 9.99 8.60
C ALA A 111 -16.07 10.06 9.64
N THR A 112 -15.38 8.94 9.88
CA THR A 112 -14.36 8.79 10.93
C THR A 112 -13.21 9.78 10.77
N TRP A 113 -12.65 9.88 9.56
CA TRP A 113 -11.58 10.85 9.23
C TRP A 113 -11.98 12.29 9.51
N THR A 114 -13.13 12.71 9.00
CA THR A 114 -13.66 14.05 9.28
C THR A 114 -13.85 14.27 10.78
N SER A 115 -14.35 13.25 11.48
CA SER A 115 -14.63 13.35 12.91
C SER A 115 -13.35 13.50 13.72
N ASN A 116 -12.34 12.68 13.44
CA ASN A 116 -11.04 12.75 14.09
C ASN A 116 -10.34 14.08 13.77
N GLY A 117 -10.37 14.53 12.50
CA GLY A 117 -9.82 15.83 12.12
C GLY A 117 -10.45 17.01 12.85
N VAL A 118 -11.77 16.99 13.13
CA VAL A 118 -12.41 18.00 13.99
C VAL A 118 -11.89 17.92 15.43
N LEU A 119 -11.85 16.73 16.01
CA LEU A 119 -11.41 16.54 17.40
C LEU A 119 -9.95 16.92 17.59
N ASP A 120 -9.09 16.51 16.67
CA ASP A 120 -7.65 16.80 16.63
C ASP A 120 -7.36 18.27 16.42
N ALA A 121 -8.07 18.93 15.50
CA ALA A 121 -7.94 20.37 15.33
C ALA A 121 -8.34 21.13 16.62
N ILE A 122 -9.33 20.64 17.38
CA ILE A 122 -9.71 21.22 18.68
C ILE A 122 -8.65 20.95 19.75
N ARG A 123 -8.08 19.73 19.82
CA ARG A 123 -6.97 19.40 20.71
C ARG A 123 -5.78 20.34 20.49
N ILE A 124 -5.37 20.49 19.23
CA ILE A 124 -4.31 21.43 18.81
C ILE A 124 -4.67 22.86 19.23
N ALA A 125 -5.90 23.31 18.97
CA ALA A 125 -6.34 24.65 19.38
C ALA A 125 -6.23 24.85 20.90
N MET A 126 -6.56 23.83 21.68
CA MET A 126 -6.51 23.85 23.15
C MET A 126 -5.09 23.68 23.71
N GLY A 127 -4.08 23.50 22.85
CA GLY A 127 -2.66 23.47 23.21
C GLY A 127 -2.12 22.07 23.49
N GLU A 128 -2.83 21.02 23.09
CA GLU A 128 -2.30 19.67 23.05
C GLU A 128 -1.39 19.52 21.83
N THR A 129 -0.22 18.93 22.03
CA THR A 129 0.55 18.35 20.94
C THR A 129 -0.05 17.00 20.65
N LEU A 130 -0.57 16.79 19.43
CA LEU A 130 -0.80 15.45 18.94
C LEU A 130 0.59 14.84 18.84
N GLU A 131 0.89 13.92 19.75
CA GLU A 131 2.06 13.08 19.57
C GLU A 131 1.79 12.31 18.28
N ASP A 132 2.73 12.41 17.34
CA ASP A 132 2.84 11.40 16.29
C ASP A 132 2.97 10.08 17.06
N ASP A 133 2.00 9.17 16.91
CA ASP A 133 1.91 7.91 17.68
C ASP A 133 3.11 6.96 17.38
N THR A 134 4.15 7.48 16.72
CA THR A 134 5.51 6.94 16.63
C THR A 134 6.29 7.05 17.93
N ALA A 135 5.65 7.35 19.07
CA ALA A 135 6.25 7.15 20.38
C ALA A 135 6.59 5.66 20.54
N MET A 136 7.83 5.31 20.17
CA MET A 136 8.43 3.99 20.28
C MET A 136 8.07 3.42 21.64
N ALA A 137 7.05 2.56 21.70
CA ALA A 137 6.94 1.59 22.76
C ALA A 137 8.32 0.92 22.82
N ALA A 138 8.90 0.80 24.01
CA ALA A 138 10.20 0.16 24.16
C ALA A 138 10.11 -1.22 23.52
N GLN A 139 10.77 -1.40 22.38
CA GLN A 139 10.68 -2.62 21.59
C GLN A 139 11.11 -3.78 22.48
N GLU A 140 10.23 -4.76 22.66
CA GLU A 140 10.55 -5.91 23.49
C GLU A 140 11.60 -6.76 22.76
N GLU A 141 12.63 -7.18 23.48
CA GLU A 141 13.67 -8.04 22.92
C GLU A 141 13.09 -9.43 22.62
N ILE A 142 13.15 -9.82 21.35
CA ILE A 142 12.69 -11.12 20.86
C ILE A 142 13.87 -12.08 20.85
N GLN A 143 13.80 -13.13 21.66
CA GLN A 143 14.82 -14.17 21.73
C GLN A 143 14.44 -15.35 20.84
N ALA A 144 15.27 -15.66 19.85
CA ALA A 144 15.10 -16.83 18.99
C ALA A 144 16.28 -17.80 19.13
N SER A 145 16.09 -19.08 18.80
CA SER A 145 17.20 -20.06 18.77
C SER A 145 17.86 -20.14 17.39
N GLU A 146 17.10 -19.91 16.34
CA GLU A 146 17.53 -19.81 14.95
C GLU A 146 16.61 -18.81 14.25
N ILE A 147 17.08 -18.18 13.18
CA ILE A 147 16.29 -17.25 12.36
C ILE A 147 16.24 -17.79 10.94
N THR A 148 15.05 -17.75 10.36
CA THR A 148 14.83 -17.89 8.92
C THR A 148 14.12 -16.65 8.40
N HIS A 149 14.26 -16.35 7.11
CA HIS A 149 13.53 -15.28 6.45
C HIS A 149 12.89 -15.79 5.16
N GLY A 150 11.81 -15.19 4.70
CA GLY A 150 11.17 -15.59 3.45
C GLY A 150 10.42 -14.45 2.77
N LEU A 151 10.25 -14.57 1.46
CA LEU A 151 9.53 -13.61 0.63
C LEU A 151 8.39 -14.33 -0.10
N GLY A 152 7.19 -13.77 -0.05
CA GLY A 152 6.00 -14.33 -0.68
C GLY A 152 5.29 -13.31 -1.56
N PHE A 153 4.93 -13.71 -2.77
CA PHE A 153 4.15 -12.93 -3.73
C PHE A 153 2.76 -13.55 -3.89
N TYR A 154 1.71 -12.74 -3.87
CA TYR A 154 0.37 -13.19 -4.20
C TYR A 154 -0.32 -12.24 -5.15
N SER A 155 -0.65 -12.74 -6.34
CA SER A 155 -1.35 -12.00 -7.38
C SER A 155 -2.84 -12.36 -7.44
N ASN A 156 -3.72 -11.38 -7.59
CA ASN A 156 -5.13 -11.63 -7.87
C ASN A 156 -5.76 -10.52 -8.72
N GLY A 157 -6.61 -10.92 -9.66
CA GLY A 157 -7.44 -10.00 -10.45
C GLY A 157 -8.70 -9.61 -9.69
N ARG A 158 -9.26 -8.45 -10.06
CA ARG A 158 -10.49 -7.90 -9.50
C ARG A 158 -11.39 -7.37 -10.61
N LEU A 159 -12.66 -7.78 -10.53
CA LEU A 159 -13.75 -7.13 -11.26
C LEU A 159 -14.35 -6.07 -10.33
N GLY A 160 -14.10 -4.80 -10.63
CA GLY A 160 -14.62 -3.68 -9.86
C GLY A 160 -16.13 -3.54 -10.00
N PRO A 161 -16.80 -2.88 -9.03
CA PRO A 161 -18.22 -2.64 -9.13
C PRO A 161 -18.53 -1.66 -10.27
N GLY A 162 -19.58 -1.95 -11.03
CA GLY A 162 -20.13 -1.03 -12.04
C GLY A 162 -19.41 -1.07 -13.39
N SER A 163 -19.79 -0.10 -14.21
CA SER A 163 -19.23 0.15 -15.54
C SER A 163 -19.35 1.65 -15.82
N ASP A 164 -18.59 2.14 -16.79
CA ASP A 164 -18.82 3.48 -17.34
C ASP A 164 -20.16 3.58 -18.10
N ASP A 165 -20.51 4.79 -18.57
CA ASP A 165 -21.73 5.06 -19.32
C ASP A 165 -21.83 4.36 -20.69
N GLN A 166 -20.74 3.70 -21.14
CA GLN A 166 -20.68 2.88 -22.35
C GLN A 166 -20.74 1.38 -22.05
N GLY A 167 -20.76 0.98 -20.77
CA GLY A 167 -20.83 -0.40 -20.34
C GLY A 167 -19.46 -1.09 -20.23
N THR A 168 -18.36 -0.36 -20.26
CA THR A 168 -17.02 -0.91 -20.02
C THR A 168 -16.77 -1.04 -18.52
N GLY A 169 -16.41 -2.24 -18.06
CA GLY A 169 -16.15 -2.51 -16.64
C GLY A 169 -14.91 -1.81 -16.10
N VAL A 170 -14.79 -1.79 -14.77
CA VAL A 170 -13.57 -1.35 -14.05
C VAL A 170 -12.84 -2.60 -13.59
N TYR A 171 -11.54 -2.69 -13.88
CA TYR A 171 -10.75 -3.86 -13.51
C TYR A 171 -9.46 -3.44 -12.81
N SER A 172 -8.99 -4.26 -11.88
CA SER A 172 -7.66 -4.11 -11.31
C SER A 172 -6.98 -5.46 -11.13
N PHE A 173 -5.66 -5.46 -11.03
CA PHE A 173 -4.89 -6.58 -10.51
C PHE A 173 -4.05 -6.10 -9.32
N ASN A 174 -3.80 -7.02 -8.41
CA ASN A 174 -3.04 -6.78 -7.19
C ASN A 174 -1.82 -7.69 -7.18
N GLU A 175 -0.73 -7.19 -6.63
CA GLU A 175 0.46 -7.95 -6.27
C GLU A 175 0.79 -7.64 -4.80
N VAL A 176 0.51 -8.58 -3.91
CA VAL A 176 0.84 -8.47 -2.48
C VAL A 176 2.19 -9.13 -2.25
N VAL A 177 3.10 -8.43 -1.57
CA VAL A 177 4.42 -8.96 -1.22
C VAL A 177 4.58 -8.92 0.30
N ALA A 178 4.95 -10.05 0.89
CA ALA A 178 5.27 -10.18 2.31
C ALA A 178 6.72 -10.65 2.49
N TYR A 179 7.51 -9.92 3.27
CA TYR A 179 8.80 -10.35 3.78
C TYR A 179 8.68 -10.65 5.27
N VAL A 180 9.09 -11.85 5.69
CA VAL A 180 8.81 -12.33 7.05
C VAL A 180 10.05 -13.01 7.64
N LEU A 181 10.35 -12.71 8.89
CA LEU A 181 11.33 -13.43 9.71
C LEU A 181 10.59 -14.43 10.60
N PHE A 182 11.12 -15.65 10.68
CA PHE A 182 10.58 -16.72 11.52
C PHE A 182 11.65 -17.34 12.42
N ASP A 183 11.23 -17.91 13.55
CA ASP A 183 12.06 -18.89 14.26
C ASP A 183 11.97 -20.30 13.63
N ASN A 184 12.58 -21.28 14.29
CA ASN A 184 12.57 -22.68 13.86
C ASN A 184 11.22 -23.39 14.03
N GLU A 185 10.33 -22.89 14.88
CA GLU A 185 8.96 -23.39 15.05
C GLU A 185 8.00 -22.78 14.01
N GLY A 186 8.44 -21.75 13.29
CA GLY A 186 7.62 -21.01 12.35
C GLY A 186 6.83 -19.88 12.98
N THR A 187 7.23 -19.45 14.17
CA THR A 187 6.73 -18.23 14.82
C THR A 187 7.22 -17.02 14.07
N ILE A 188 6.33 -16.11 13.73
CA ILE A 188 6.64 -14.81 13.13
C ILE A 188 7.38 -13.96 14.16
N LEU A 189 8.62 -13.63 13.85
CA LEU A 189 9.45 -12.74 14.67
C LEU A 189 9.21 -11.27 14.28
N ASP A 190 9.13 -11.02 12.98
CA ASP A 190 8.84 -9.71 12.41
C ASP A 190 8.42 -9.86 10.93
N LEU A 191 7.73 -8.87 10.37
CA LEU A 191 7.27 -8.90 8.98
C LEU A 191 7.00 -7.50 8.41
N GLU A 192 7.20 -7.38 7.10
CA GLU A 192 6.83 -6.22 6.29
C GLU A 192 5.97 -6.69 5.12
N VAL A 193 4.79 -6.09 4.95
CA VAL A 193 3.85 -6.35 3.87
C VAL A 193 3.59 -5.07 3.09
N ASP A 194 3.64 -5.15 1.76
CA ASP A 194 3.23 -4.06 0.88
C ASP A 194 2.47 -4.62 -0.32
N GLN A 195 1.75 -3.76 -1.03
CA GLN A 195 0.90 -4.15 -2.12
C GLN A 195 0.94 -3.14 -3.26
N LEU A 196 1.12 -3.63 -4.48
CA LEU A 196 0.79 -2.89 -5.69
C LEU A 196 -0.64 -3.24 -6.12
N GLU A 197 -1.44 -2.24 -6.47
CA GLU A 197 -2.69 -2.43 -7.20
C GLU A 197 -2.66 -1.54 -8.44
N VAL A 198 -2.98 -2.10 -9.60
CA VAL A 198 -3.01 -1.39 -10.89
C VAL A 198 -4.41 -1.53 -11.48
N ALA A 199 -5.00 -0.40 -11.88
CA ALA A 199 -6.38 -0.36 -12.36
C ALA A 199 -6.52 0.23 -13.78
N THR A 200 -7.70 -0.01 -14.35
CA THR A 200 -8.11 0.57 -15.64
C THR A 200 -8.32 2.09 -15.55
N PRO A 201 -8.20 2.84 -16.66
CA PRO A 201 -8.33 4.31 -16.64
C PRO A 201 -9.72 4.88 -16.28
N ASN A 202 -10.76 4.06 -16.24
CA ASN A 202 -12.09 4.43 -15.75
C ASN A 202 -12.28 4.10 -14.26
N TYR A 203 -11.21 3.73 -13.55
CA TYR A 203 -11.24 3.56 -12.10
C TYR A 203 -11.35 4.92 -11.40
N ASP A 204 -12.31 5.04 -10.49
CA ASP A 204 -12.50 6.21 -9.64
C ASP A 204 -11.60 6.10 -8.39
N GLY A 205 -10.45 6.76 -8.44
CA GLY A 205 -9.55 6.88 -7.32
C GLY A 205 -8.32 7.72 -7.65
N GLU A 206 -8.20 8.82 -6.93
CA GLU A 206 -7.03 9.70 -7.04
C GLU A 206 -5.74 8.92 -6.77
N SER A 207 -4.68 9.22 -7.53
CA SER A 207 -3.34 8.58 -7.44
C SER A 207 -3.31 7.06 -7.68
N MET A 208 -4.38 6.46 -8.22
CA MET A 208 -4.39 5.03 -8.51
C MET A 208 -3.38 4.69 -9.62
N PRO A 209 -2.44 3.73 -9.41
CA PRO A 209 -1.58 3.25 -10.48
C PRO A 209 -2.43 2.75 -11.66
N GLY A 210 -2.20 3.32 -12.83
CA GLY A 210 -3.00 3.06 -14.02
C GLY A 210 -2.27 2.23 -15.07
N LEU A 211 -3.02 1.48 -15.87
CA LEU A 211 -2.55 0.89 -17.12
C LEU A 211 -3.69 0.93 -18.15
N THR A 212 -3.47 1.48 -19.34
CA THR A 212 -4.49 1.43 -20.41
C THR A 212 -4.52 0.06 -21.07
N GLY A 213 -3.36 -0.60 -21.16
CA GLY A 213 -3.16 -1.93 -21.74
C GLY A 213 -1.73 -2.05 -22.25
N PHE A 214 -1.46 -3.00 -23.13
CA PHE A 214 -0.22 -3.05 -23.89
C PHE A 214 -0.27 -2.11 -25.10
N PRO A 215 0.87 -1.62 -25.61
CA PRO A 215 0.89 -0.71 -26.76
C PRO A 215 0.09 -1.23 -27.95
N GLY A 216 -0.72 -0.34 -28.53
CA GLY A 216 -1.71 -0.68 -29.56
C GLY A 216 -3.13 -0.88 -29.02
N GLN A 217 -3.29 -1.18 -27.73
CA GLN A 217 -4.60 -1.29 -27.07
C GLN A 217 -5.14 0.08 -26.62
N SER A 218 -6.40 0.09 -26.20
CA SER A 218 -7.10 1.29 -25.74
C SER A 218 -8.09 0.96 -24.63
N TYR A 219 -8.42 1.96 -23.82
CA TYR A 219 -9.42 1.85 -22.77
C TYR A 219 -10.17 3.17 -22.60
N ASN A 220 -11.42 3.10 -22.13
CA ASN A 220 -12.20 4.28 -21.79
C ASN A 220 -11.61 4.96 -20.55
N ALA A 221 -11.55 6.29 -20.55
CA ALA A 221 -11.10 7.05 -19.39
C ALA A 221 -12.19 8.01 -18.93
N ASP A 222 -12.33 8.07 -17.62
CA ASP A 222 -13.19 8.98 -16.87
C ASP A 222 -12.24 9.77 -15.97
N THR A 223 -11.82 10.94 -16.46
CA THR A 223 -10.73 11.72 -15.86
C THR A 223 -11.22 12.68 -14.78
N ASP A 224 -12.51 12.99 -14.77
CA ASP A 224 -13.14 13.78 -13.70
C ASP A 224 -13.97 12.93 -12.72
N HIS A 225 -14.02 11.62 -12.94
CA HIS A 225 -14.64 10.61 -12.08
C HIS A 225 -16.16 10.83 -11.91
N ASP A 226 -16.83 11.34 -12.96
CA ASP A 226 -18.28 11.58 -12.94
C ASP A 226 -19.12 10.39 -13.44
N GLY A 227 -18.44 9.29 -13.83
CA GLY A 227 -19.03 8.07 -14.38
C GLY A 227 -19.28 8.13 -15.89
N VAL A 228 -18.89 9.21 -16.57
CA VAL A 228 -19.05 9.41 -18.00
C VAL A 228 -17.70 9.35 -18.70
N VAL A 229 -17.64 8.64 -19.83
CA VAL A 229 -16.40 8.57 -20.60
C VAL A 229 -16.04 9.93 -21.22
N ASP A 230 -14.93 10.50 -20.76
CA ASP A 230 -14.34 11.72 -21.32
C ASP A 230 -13.66 11.48 -22.66
N THR A 231 -12.89 10.39 -22.72
CA THR A 231 -12.02 10.07 -23.83
C THR A 231 -11.71 8.57 -23.90
N VAL A 232 -11.12 8.14 -25.01
CA VAL A 232 -10.54 6.80 -25.15
C VAL A 232 -9.03 6.95 -25.19
N LEU A 233 -8.34 6.47 -24.17
CA LEU A 233 -6.88 6.45 -24.12
C LEU A 233 -6.36 5.33 -25.01
N LYS A 234 -5.25 5.59 -25.69
CA LYS A 234 -4.54 4.61 -26.49
C LYS A 234 -3.14 4.43 -25.91
N GLN A 235 -2.78 3.19 -25.61
CA GLN A 235 -1.44 2.90 -25.14
C GLN A 235 -0.43 2.98 -26.30
N THR A 236 0.65 3.74 -26.09
CA THR A 236 1.84 3.74 -26.94
C THR A 236 3.02 3.14 -26.17
N ASP A 237 4.12 2.85 -26.86
CA ASP A 237 5.35 2.39 -26.22
C ASP A 237 5.80 3.37 -25.12
N ASP A 238 5.82 4.67 -25.41
CA ASP A 238 6.23 5.71 -24.45
C ASP A 238 5.29 5.80 -23.25
N THR A 239 3.97 5.77 -23.46
CA THR A 239 3.02 5.84 -22.34
C THR A 239 3.05 4.55 -21.52
N PHE A 240 3.31 3.38 -22.14
CA PHE A 240 3.41 2.12 -21.41
C PHE A 240 4.59 2.12 -20.44
N LEU A 241 5.76 2.57 -20.91
CA LEU A 241 6.92 2.70 -20.02
C LEU A 241 6.68 3.73 -18.92
N ALA A 242 6.04 4.86 -19.26
CA ALA A 242 5.73 5.91 -18.28
C ALA A 242 4.70 5.44 -17.23
N ASP A 243 3.66 4.72 -17.63
CA ASP A 243 2.65 4.18 -16.74
C ASP A 243 3.31 3.23 -15.72
N VAL A 244 4.09 2.25 -16.20
CA VAL A 244 4.75 1.27 -15.31
C VAL A 244 5.79 1.92 -14.39
N ASP A 245 6.58 2.88 -14.88
CA ASP A 245 7.57 3.62 -14.07
C ASP A 245 6.89 4.48 -12.97
N SER A 246 5.64 4.89 -13.21
CA SER A 246 4.85 5.67 -12.24
C SER A 246 4.12 4.83 -11.19
N TRP A 247 4.13 3.50 -11.30
CA TRP A 247 3.41 2.64 -10.37
C TRP A 247 3.98 2.71 -8.96
N GLN A 248 3.09 3.04 -8.01
CA GLN A 248 3.40 3.14 -6.59
C GLN A 248 2.66 2.07 -5.80
N THR A 249 3.32 1.50 -4.80
CA THR A 249 2.67 0.61 -3.85
C THR A 249 1.73 1.37 -2.90
N LYS A 250 0.92 0.65 -2.13
CA LYS A 250 0.02 1.26 -1.13
C LYS A 250 0.81 1.99 -0.04
N ARG A 251 1.95 1.48 0.42
CA ARG A 251 2.82 2.22 1.35
C ARG A 251 3.43 3.46 0.71
N GLU A 252 3.86 3.40 -0.55
CA GLU A 252 4.45 4.55 -1.27
C GLU A 252 3.46 5.70 -1.50
N ARG A 253 2.16 5.38 -1.64
CA ARG A 253 1.09 6.39 -1.72
C ARG A 253 0.83 7.08 -0.37
N GLY A 254 1.20 6.45 0.74
CA GLY A 254 1.10 7.01 2.09
C GLY A 254 -0.30 7.52 2.42
N SER A 255 -0.39 8.71 3.02
CA SER A 255 -1.65 9.31 3.49
C SER A 255 -2.65 9.69 2.39
N SER A 256 -2.25 9.62 1.11
CA SER A 256 -3.20 9.78 0.00
C SER A 256 -4.13 8.57 -0.17
N TYR A 257 -3.73 7.39 0.31
CA TYR A 257 -4.55 6.18 0.25
C TYR A 257 -5.25 5.92 1.60
N LYS A 258 -6.41 6.57 1.78
CA LYS A 258 -7.23 6.51 2.99
C LYS A 258 -8.21 5.33 2.95
N LEU A 259 -8.32 4.62 4.07
CA LEU A 259 -9.36 3.63 4.37
C LEU A 259 -10.43 4.25 5.28
N ASN A 260 -11.39 3.45 5.75
CA ASN A 260 -12.49 3.94 6.59
C ASN A 260 -12.03 4.43 7.98
N SER A 261 -10.95 3.84 8.51
CA SER A 261 -10.47 4.05 9.90
C SER A 261 -9.08 4.68 10.00
N GLY A 262 -8.24 4.55 8.97
CA GLY A 262 -6.89 5.09 8.91
C GLY A 262 -6.34 5.03 7.49
N THR A 263 -5.01 5.10 7.33
CA THR A 263 -4.38 4.80 6.03
C THR A 263 -4.15 3.31 5.90
N TRP A 264 -3.88 2.82 4.68
CA TRP A 264 -3.50 1.41 4.52
C TRP A 264 -2.22 1.07 5.29
N THR A 265 -1.26 1.99 5.33
CA THR A 265 -0.01 1.84 6.11
C THR A 265 -0.32 1.64 7.60
N ASP A 266 -1.14 2.51 8.19
CA ASP A 266 -1.44 2.44 9.64
C ASP A 266 -2.16 1.13 10.00
N GLU A 267 -3.13 0.73 9.18
CA GLU A 267 -3.88 -0.50 9.41
C GLU A 267 -3.01 -1.74 9.20
N MET A 268 -2.07 -1.71 8.24
CA MET A 268 -1.16 -2.84 8.01
C MET A 268 -0.14 -2.96 9.15
N ASP A 269 0.40 -1.83 9.64
CA ASP A 269 1.34 -1.83 10.77
C ASP A 269 0.70 -2.42 12.05
N ILE A 270 -0.60 -2.19 12.28
CA ILE A 270 -1.36 -2.85 13.36
C ILE A 270 -1.38 -4.38 13.19
N PHE A 271 -1.64 -4.87 11.97
CA PHE A 271 -1.65 -6.31 11.71
C PHE A 271 -0.26 -6.92 11.81
N GLU A 272 0.77 -6.25 11.29
CA GLU A 272 2.16 -6.70 11.40
C GLU A 272 2.56 -6.86 12.87
N GLU A 273 2.26 -5.88 13.72
CA GLU A 273 2.55 -5.98 15.15
C GLU A 273 1.73 -7.09 15.83
N TYR A 274 0.45 -7.22 15.48
CA TYR A 274 -0.43 -8.23 16.08
C TYR A 274 -0.04 -9.67 15.72
N PHE A 275 0.51 -9.90 14.53
CA PHE A 275 0.92 -11.24 14.09
C PHE A 275 2.26 -11.68 14.67
N LYS A 276 3.08 -10.78 15.22
CA LYS A 276 4.32 -11.15 15.90
C LYS A 276 4.04 -12.09 17.07
N GLY A 277 4.85 -13.13 17.19
CA GLY A 277 4.69 -14.18 18.19
C GLY A 277 3.64 -15.25 17.85
N MET A 278 2.91 -15.11 16.73
CA MET A 278 2.08 -16.20 16.20
C MET A 278 2.90 -17.12 15.30
N THR A 279 2.67 -18.43 15.40
CA THR A 279 3.03 -19.34 14.31
C THR A 279 2.15 -19.11 13.09
N VAL A 280 2.64 -19.48 11.91
CA VAL A 280 1.86 -19.41 10.66
C VAL A 280 0.55 -20.22 10.75
N GLU A 281 0.58 -21.33 11.48
CA GLU A 281 -0.60 -22.16 11.75
C GLU A 281 -1.61 -21.42 12.65
N GLN A 282 -1.14 -20.75 13.71
CA GLN A 282 -1.99 -19.91 14.55
C GLN A 282 -2.56 -18.71 13.81
N LEU A 283 -1.80 -18.09 12.90
CA LEU A 283 -2.27 -17.00 12.06
C LEU A 283 -3.43 -17.46 11.16
N GLN A 284 -3.29 -18.63 10.51
CA GLN A 284 -4.38 -19.21 9.70
C GLN A 284 -5.61 -19.54 10.56
N GLU A 285 -5.42 -20.18 11.72
CA GLU A 285 -6.51 -20.48 12.64
C GLU A 285 -7.21 -19.22 13.15
N TRP A 286 -6.43 -18.16 13.42
CA TRP A 286 -6.94 -16.87 13.82
C TRP A 286 -7.79 -16.24 12.71
N TYR A 287 -7.31 -16.23 11.46
CA TYR A 287 -8.08 -15.72 10.32
C TYR A 287 -9.40 -16.48 10.13
N ASP A 288 -9.36 -17.81 10.13
CA ASP A 288 -10.56 -18.65 9.94
C ASP A 288 -11.60 -18.40 11.06
N THR A 289 -11.12 -18.11 12.27
CA THR A 289 -11.96 -17.91 13.45
C THR A 289 -12.52 -16.49 13.52
N TYR A 290 -11.70 -15.48 13.29
CA TYR A 290 -11.99 -14.08 13.66
C TYR A 290 -12.23 -13.16 12.47
N CYS A 291 -12.11 -13.64 11.23
CA CYS A 291 -12.45 -12.87 10.04
C CYS A 291 -13.79 -13.31 9.42
N SER A 292 -14.41 -12.39 8.68
CA SER A 292 -15.62 -12.65 7.90
C SER A 292 -15.32 -13.63 6.77
N ASP A 293 -16.17 -14.65 6.63
CA ASP A 293 -16.09 -15.61 5.53
C ASP A 293 -16.53 -14.98 4.19
N VAL A 294 -17.09 -13.76 4.22
CA VAL A 294 -17.60 -13.04 3.05
C VAL A 294 -16.57 -12.08 2.47
N ASN A 295 -15.86 -11.35 3.32
CA ASN A 295 -14.99 -10.26 2.89
C ASN A 295 -13.58 -10.30 3.51
N GLY A 296 -13.26 -11.29 4.35
CA GLY A 296 -11.93 -11.46 4.95
C GLY A 296 -11.51 -10.38 5.95
N ARG A 297 -12.41 -9.48 6.35
CA ARG A 297 -12.14 -8.46 7.38
C ARG A 297 -12.29 -9.04 8.78
N PRO A 298 -11.54 -8.57 9.78
CA PRO A 298 -11.77 -8.94 11.17
C PRO A 298 -13.20 -8.61 11.63
N LEU A 299 -13.73 -9.46 12.50
CA LEU A 299 -15.07 -9.35 13.06
C LEU A 299 -15.06 -8.46 14.31
N PHE A 300 -14.77 -7.17 14.16
CA PHE A 300 -14.99 -6.19 15.22
C PHE A 300 -15.71 -4.95 14.65
N GLY A 301 -16.64 -4.37 15.42
CA GLY A 301 -17.47 -3.24 14.96
C GLY A 301 -18.86 -3.64 14.45
N THR A 302 -19.51 -2.76 13.68
CA THR A 302 -20.87 -2.97 13.17
C THR A 302 -20.85 -3.60 11.79
N SER A 303 -21.04 -4.92 11.70
CA SER A 303 -21.38 -5.58 10.43
C SER A 303 -22.89 -5.49 10.18
N GLU A 304 -23.29 -5.38 8.91
CA GLU A 304 -24.68 -5.54 8.47
C GLU A 304 -24.98 -6.97 8.02
N ASN A 305 -23.95 -7.83 7.91
CA ASN A 305 -24.10 -9.22 7.50
C ASN A 305 -24.56 -10.09 8.67
N GLU A 306 -25.69 -10.79 8.52
CA GLU A 306 -26.28 -11.61 9.58
C GLU A 306 -25.38 -12.77 10.05
N GLU A 307 -24.56 -13.34 9.15
CA GLU A 307 -23.64 -14.44 9.48
C GLU A 307 -22.44 -13.93 10.28
N ASP A 308 -21.87 -12.78 9.90
CA ASP A 308 -20.80 -12.11 10.64
C ASP A 308 -21.27 -11.72 12.05
N ILE A 309 -22.47 -11.15 12.17
CA ILE A 309 -23.07 -10.80 13.46
C ILE A 309 -23.21 -12.04 14.33
N ALA A 310 -23.74 -13.13 13.79
CA ALA A 310 -23.90 -14.38 14.54
C ALA A 310 -22.56 -14.99 14.97
N LYS A 311 -21.54 -14.94 14.10
CA LYS A 311 -20.17 -15.40 14.39
C LYS A 311 -19.55 -14.58 15.52
N TYR A 312 -19.63 -13.25 15.44
CA TYR A 312 -19.12 -12.35 16.48
C TYR A 312 -19.86 -12.47 17.82
N GLU A 313 -21.20 -12.56 17.81
CA GLU A 313 -21.99 -12.70 19.03
C GLU A 313 -21.67 -13.98 19.79
N ALA A 314 -21.23 -15.04 19.09
CA ALA A 314 -20.85 -16.32 19.68
C ALA A 314 -19.51 -16.28 20.43
N PHE A 315 -18.64 -15.29 20.18
CA PHE A 315 -17.38 -15.13 20.89
C PHE A 315 -17.60 -14.80 22.38
N THR A 316 -16.73 -15.36 23.20
CA THR A 316 -16.57 -15.00 24.61
C THR A 316 -16.11 -13.55 24.78
N ASP A 317 -16.31 -13.00 25.97
CA ASP A 317 -15.86 -11.63 26.27
C ASP A 317 -14.33 -11.49 26.16
N GLU A 318 -13.58 -12.57 26.41
CA GLU A 318 -12.11 -12.62 26.27
C GLU A 318 -11.68 -12.59 24.81
N GLU A 319 -12.33 -13.37 23.95
CA GLU A 319 -12.10 -13.35 22.50
C GLU A 319 -12.41 -11.98 21.89
N LYS A 320 -13.51 -11.35 22.31
CA LYS A 320 -13.87 -9.99 21.87
C LYS A 320 -12.82 -8.96 22.32
N ALA A 321 -12.38 -9.03 23.58
CA ALA A 321 -11.32 -8.16 24.08
C ALA A 321 -9.98 -8.38 23.35
N GLY A 322 -9.71 -9.60 22.86
CA GLY A 322 -8.54 -9.88 22.02
C GLY A 322 -8.55 -9.19 20.66
N LEU A 323 -9.75 -8.87 20.13
CA LEU A 323 -9.91 -8.13 18.88
C LEU A 323 -9.81 -6.61 19.06
N ASP A 324 -9.93 -6.10 20.29
CA ASP A 324 -9.76 -4.66 20.58
C ASP A 324 -8.35 -4.18 20.19
N ALA A 325 -7.34 -5.06 20.28
CA ALA A 325 -5.95 -4.79 19.91
C ALA A 325 -5.77 -4.41 18.44
N ILE A 326 -6.67 -4.88 17.56
CA ILE A 326 -6.65 -4.57 16.13
C ILE A 326 -7.83 -3.71 15.70
N SER A 327 -8.56 -3.11 16.66
CA SER A 327 -9.80 -2.37 16.39
C SER A 327 -9.64 -1.15 15.47
N GLY A 328 -8.41 -0.69 15.25
CA GLY A 328 -8.06 0.34 14.26
C GLY A 328 -7.86 -0.18 12.83
N ALA A 329 -7.74 -1.49 12.61
CA ALA A 329 -7.39 -2.11 11.33
C ALA A 329 -8.57 -2.86 10.70
N THR A 330 -9.32 -2.17 9.84
CA THR A 330 -10.55 -2.70 9.23
C THR A 330 -10.34 -3.33 7.86
N MET A 331 -9.15 -3.24 7.27
CA MET A 331 -8.85 -3.82 5.96
C MET A 331 -9.05 -5.35 5.93
N SER A 332 -9.33 -5.87 4.74
CA SER A 332 -9.39 -7.32 4.53
C SER A 332 -7.98 -7.89 4.46
N LEU A 333 -7.78 -9.05 5.08
CA LEU A 333 -6.54 -9.82 4.94
C LEU A 333 -6.56 -10.73 3.72
N ASN A 334 -7.74 -10.96 3.14
CA ASN A 334 -7.92 -11.76 1.93
C ASN A 334 -9.30 -11.47 1.30
N ASP A 335 -9.28 -10.69 0.22
CA ASP A 335 -10.41 -10.46 -0.67
C ASP A 335 -9.93 -10.11 -2.10
N ALA A 336 -10.82 -9.60 -2.94
CA ALA A 336 -10.47 -9.21 -4.31
C ALA A 336 -9.50 -8.01 -4.38
N HIS A 337 -9.30 -7.27 -3.29
CA HIS A 337 -8.30 -6.20 -3.20
C HIS A 337 -6.92 -6.71 -2.77
N GLY A 338 -6.73 -8.01 -2.50
CA GLY A 338 -5.42 -8.54 -2.12
C GLY A 338 -5.53 -9.75 -1.18
N ASN A 339 -4.53 -10.64 -1.22
CA ASN A 339 -4.42 -11.77 -0.29
C ASN A 339 -3.13 -11.67 0.53
N ILE A 340 -3.19 -10.90 1.62
CA ILE A 340 -2.10 -10.67 2.58
C ILE A 340 -1.74 -11.97 3.29
N LEU A 341 -2.76 -12.72 3.74
CA LEU A 341 -2.54 -14.01 4.38
C LEU A 341 -1.76 -14.96 3.45
N GLY A 342 -2.20 -15.10 2.20
CA GLY A 342 -1.56 -15.94 1.20
C GLY A 342 -0.10 -15.55 0.93
N ALA A 343 0.23 -14.25 0.91
CA ALA A 343 1.61 -13.79 0.77
C ALA A 343 2.47 -14.20 1.98
N ILE A 344 1.96 -14.07 3.21
CA ILE A 344 2.66 -14.50 4.43
C ILE A 344 2.89 -16.02 4.42
N LEU A 345 1.88 -16.82 4.04
CA LEU A 345 2.01 -18.27 3.93
C LEU A 345 3.08 -18.66 2.89
N LYS A 346 3.10 -18.00 1.74
CA LYS A 346 4.14 -18.23 0.72
C LYS A 346 5.54 -17.83 1.22
N ALA A 347 5.65 -16.74 1.98
CA ALA A 347 6.91 -16.35 2.61
C ALA A 347 7.43 -17.46 3.54
N TYR A 348 6.55 -18.09 4.31
CA TYR A 348 6.90 -19.24 5.14
C TYR A 348 7.40 -20.42 4.30
N ASP A 349 6.69 -20.79 3.24
CA ASP A 349 7.08 -21.91 2.37
C ASP A 349 8.43 -21.67 1.66
N ASN A 350 8.75 -20.40 1.39
CA ASN A 350 9.98 -19.99 0.72
C ASN A 350 11.15 -19.73 1.66
N ARG A 351 11.01 -19.96 2.97
CA ARG A 351 11.98 -19.50 3.97
C ARG A 351 13.39 -20.11 3.82
N ARG A 352 14.38 -19.31 4.20
CA ARG A 352 15.82 -19.61 4.14
C ARG A 352 16.50 -19.27 5.47
N PRO A 353 17.60 -19.95 5.85
CA PRO A 353 18.31 -19.65 7.08
C PRO A 353 18.98 -18.28 7.02
N VAL A 354 19.03 -17.59 8.16
CA VAL A 354 19.78 -16.34 8.37
C VAL A 354 20.92 -16.61 9.34
N GLU A 355 22.16 -16.37 8.90
CA GLU A 355 23.36 -16.55 9.72
C GLU A 355 23.74 -15.24 10.44
N ALA A 356 22.96 -14.84 11.45
CA ALA A 356 23.22 -13.66 12.26
C ALA A 356 22.92 -13.90 13.75
N GLN A 357 23.64 -13.19 14.63
CA GLN A 357 23.39 -13.24 16.08
C GLN A 357 22.33 -12.23 16.54
N GLU A 358 22.13 -11.17 15.77
CA GLU A 358 21.21 -10.09 16.08
C GLU A 358 20.72 -9.46 14.78
N ILE A 359 19.42 -9.19 14.70
CA ILE A 359 18.81 -8.40 13.63
C ILE A 359 18.29 -7.12 14.27
N SER A 360 18.73 -5.97 13.74
CA SER A 360 18.38 -4.64 14.24
C SER A 360 17.34 -3.93 13.37
N LYS A 361 17.22 -4.35 12.10
CA LYS A 361 16.23 -3.81 11.17
C LYS A 361 15.76 -4.87 10.16
N ILE A 362 14.54 -4.72 9.67
CA ILE A 362 14.03 -5.42 8.50
C ILE A 362 13.41 -4.41 7.53
N GLY A 363 13.45 -4.70 6.23
CA GLY A 363 12.88 -3.81 5.23
C GLY A 363 12.42 -4.57 3.99
N LEU A 364 11.38 -4.02 3.35
CA LEU A 364 10.83 -4.48 2.08
C LEU A 364 10.89 -3.34 1.07
N GLY A 365 11.47 -3.62 -0.10
CA GLY A 365 11.48 -2.69 -1.21
C GLY A 365 10.88 -3.31 -2.46
N ILE A 366 10.06 -2.54 -3.18
CA ILE A 366 9.39 -2.95 -4.42
C ILE A 366 9.70 -1.94 -5.53
N THR A 367 10.08 -2.42 -6.70
CA THR A 367 10.31 -1.62 -7.91
C THR A 367 9.52 -2.19 -9.08
N ASN A 368 9.12 -1.32 -9.99
CA ASN A 368 8.38 -1.69 -11.20
C ASN A 368 9.15 -1.28 -12.44
N THR A 369 9.19 -2.12 -13.47
CA THR A 369 9.87 -1.79 -14.75
C THR A 369 9.06 -2.27 -15.93
N GLY A 370 8.84 -1.39 -16.92
CA GLY A 370 8.26 -1.74 -18.20
C GLY A 370 9.35 -2.12 -19.21
N ARG A 371 9.04 -3.04 -20.12
CA ARG A 371 9.97 -3.53 -21.13
C ARG A 371 9.33 -3.60 -22.51
N LEU A 372 10.02 -3.01 -23.48
CA LEU A 372 9.79 -3.25 -24.90
C LEU A 372 10.71 -4.40 -25.32
N GLY A 373 10.14 -5.57 -25.57
CA GLY A 373 10.87 -6.76 -25.96
C GLY A 373 11.53 -6.63 -27.34
N PRO A 374 12.59 -7.42 -27.62
CA PRO A 374 13.23 -7.39 -28.91
C PRO A 374 12.30 -7.98 -29.99
N GLY A 375 11.99 -7.17 -30.99
CA GLY A 375 11.28 -7.62 -32.19
C GLY A 375 9.76 -7.44 -32.14
N SER A 376 9.10 -8.11 -33.08
CA SER A 376 7.66 -8.14 -33.26
C SER A 376 7.28 -9.50 -33.81
N ASP A 377 6.01 -9.87 -33.70
CA ASP A 377 5.46 -11.00 -34.45
C ASP A 377 5.47 -10.75 -35.97
N ASP A 378 5.04 -11.75 -36.74
CA ASP A 378 4.97 -11.69 -38.21
C ASP A 378 3.94 -10.66 -38.75
N GLN A 379 3.14 -10.05 -37.88
CA GLN A 379 2.20 -8.97 -38.18
C GLN A 379 2.71 -7.59 -37.76
N GLY A 380 3.88 -7.52 -37.11
CA GLY A 380 4.49 -6.27 -36.66
C GLY A 380 3.99 -5.78 -35.30
N VAL A 381 3.34 -6.63 -34.50
CA VAL A 381 2.95 -6.31 -33.12
C VAL A 381 4.11 -6.65 -32.19
N GLY A 382 4.50 -5.70 -31.34
CA GLY A 382 5.63 -5.84 -30.42
C GLY A 382 5.39 -6.88 -29.33
N VAL A 383 6.47 -7.30 -28.67
CA VAL A 383 6.42 -8.09 -27.43
C VAL A 383 6.66 -7.13 -26.27
N TYR A 384 5.82 -7.19 -25.24
CA TYR A 384 5.93 -6.30 -24.09
C TYR A 384 5.90 -7.10 -22.80
N SER A 385 6.62 -6.63 -21.78
CA SER A 385 6.49 -7.15 -20.42
C SER A 385 6.58 -6.03 -19.39
N PHE A 386 6.06 -6.28 -18.20
CA PHE A 386 6.34 -5.48 -17.02
C PHE A 386 6.79 -6.40 -15.90
N ASN A 387 7.54 -5.84 -14.96
CA ASN A 387 8.07 -6.56 -13.81
C ASN A 387 7.69 -5.84 -12.52
N THR A 388 7.31 -6.61 -11.50
CA THR A 388 7.26 -6.19 -10.11
C THR A 388 8.35 -6.94 -9.36
N GLN A 389 9.43 -6.24 -9.06
CA GLN A 389 10.62 -6.74 -8.39
C GLN A 389 10.52 -6.41 -6.90
N ALA A 390 10.79 -7.38 -6.03
CA ALA A 390 10.87 -7.12 -4.60
C ALA A 390 12.15 -7.68 -3.98
N SER A 391 12.63 -7.02 -2.93
CA SER A 391 13.68 -7.51 -2.06
C SER A 391 13.31 -7.29 -0.60
N GLY A 392 13.34 -8.38 0.16
CA GLY A 392 13.27 -8.34 1.61
C GLY A 392 14.68 -8.45 2.19
N VAL A 393 15.03 -7.57 3.13
CA VAL A 393 16.38 -7.50 3.70
C VAL A 393 16.30 -7.39 5.21
N CYS A 394 17.13 -8.16 5.92
CA CYS A 394 17.35 -7.97 7.34
C CYS A 394 18.79 -7.51 7.61
N TYR A 395 18.96 -6.62 8.58
CA TYR A 395 20.23 -5.94 8.85
C TYR A 395 20.72 -6.19 10.27
N ASP A 396 22.04 -6.27 10.44
CA ASP A 396 22.69 -6.35 11.74
C ASP A 396 22.76 -4.98 12.44
N THR A 397 23.35 -4.92 13.63
CA THR A 397 23.48 -3.67 14.42
C THR A 397 24.43 -2.63 13.82
N GLU A 398 25.26 -3.00 12.85
CA GLU A 398 26.12 -2.09 12.08
C GLU A 398 25.41 -1.56 10.82
N GLY A 399 24.17 -1.99 10.55
CA GLY A 399 23.41 -1.65 9.35
C GLY A 399 23.87 -2.43 8.11
N LYS A 400 24.59 -3.55 8.30
CA LYS A 400 24.99 -4.43 7.19
C LYS A 400 23.93 -5.49 6.96
N ILE A 401 23.84 -5.94 5.71
CA ILE A 401 22.94 -7.00 5.27
C ILE A 401 23.33 -8.29 6.01
N ALA A 402 22.42 -8.77 6.86
CA ALA A 402 22.51 -10.10 7.47
C ALA A 402 21.99 -11.17 6.52
N ALA A 403 20.92 -10.87 5.79
CA ALA A 403 20.42 -11.66 4.67
C ALA A 403 19.53 -10.81 3.76
N VAL A 404 19.46 -11.19 2.49
CA VAL A 404 18.59 -10.60 1.47
C VAL A 404 17.88 -11.70 0.70
N PHE A 405 16.60 -11.52 0.44
CA PHE A 405 15.79 -12.39 -0.40
C PHE A 405 15.21 -11.54 -1.52
N THR A 406 15.56 -11.84 -2.76
CA THR A 406 15.06 -11.13 -3.94
C THR A 406 14.24 -12.06 -4.85
N ASP A 407 13.14 -11.54 -5.40
CA ASP A 407 12.31 -12.23 -6.41
C ASP A 407 11.54 -11.23 -7.27
N VAL A 408 11.09 -11.70 -8.44
CA VAL A 408 10.41 -10.85 -9.42
C VAL A 408 9.25 -11.59 -10.06
N MET A 409 8.12 -10.90 -10.13
CA MET A 409 7.03 -11.24 -11.03
C MET A 409 7.28 -10.54 -12.36
N GLU A 410 7.39 -11.30 -13.45
CA GLU A 410 7.42 -10.74 -14.81
C GLU A 410 6.18 -11.25 -15.55
N VAL A 411 5.43 -10.34 -16.16
CA VAL A 411 4.22 -10.64 -16.93
C VAL A 411 4.41 -10.13 -18.35
N ALA A 412 4.10 -10.96 -19.34
CA ALA A 412 4.33 -10.63 -20.75
C ALA A 412 3.09 -10.79 -21.62
N THR A 413 3.15 -10.22 -22.81
CA THR A 413 2.14 -10.37 -23.86
C THR A 413 2.10 -11.81 -24.41
N PRO A 414 0.95 -12.26 -24.97
CA PRO A 414 0.80 -13.64 -25.46
C PRO A 414 1.67 -14.04 -26.66
N ASN A 415 2.29 -13.08 -27.36
CA ASN A 415 3.27 -13.32 -28.41
C ASN A 415 4.72 -13.41 -27.87
N TYR A 416 4.90 -13.47 -26.55
CA TYR A 416 6.20 -13.71 -25.94
C TYR A 416 6.64 -15.16 -26.16
N ASP A 417 7.85 -15.33 -26.71
CA ASP A 417 8.50 -16.63 -26.90
C ASP A 417 9.16 -17.08 -25.58
N GLY A 418 8.39 -17.80 -24.76
CA GLY A 418 8.88 -18.39 -23.52
C GLY A 418 7.87 -19.29 -22.84
N GLU A 419 8.24 -20.57 -22.70
CA GLU A 419 7.42 -21.57 -22.02
C GLU A 419 7.16 -21.14 -20.56
N SER A 420 5.91 -21.31 -20.12
CA SER A 420 5.47 -21.01 -18.75
C SER A 420 5.69 -19.54 -18.31
N MET A 421 5.72 -18.60 -19.25
CA MET A 421 5.76 -17.17 -18.95
C MET A 421 4.40 -16.71 -18.41
N PRO A 422 4.32 -16.04 -17.25
CA PRO A 422 3.08 -15.40 -16.81
C PRO A 422 2.57 -14.45 -17.90
N GLY A 423 1.33 -14.68 -18.33
CA GLY A 423 0.73 -13.98 -19.45
C GLY A 423 -0.36 -13.01 -19.01
N LEU A 424 -0.56 -11.96 -19.80
CA LEU A 424 -1.77 -11.12 -19.76
C LEU A 424 -2.10 -10.71 -21.19
N THR A 425 -3.34 -10.95 -21.65
CA THR A 425 -3.76 -10.47 -22.98
C THR A 425 -4.11 -8.98 -22.94
N GLY A 426 -4.66 -8.53 -21.82
CA GLY A 426 -5.03 -7.14 -21.54
C GLY A 426 -6.11 -7.11 -20.45
N PHE A 427 -6.88 -6.03 -20.38
CA PHE A 427 -8.12 -6.00 -19.61
C PHE A 427 -9.29 -6.59 -20.41
N PRO A 428 -10.35 -7.11 -19.75
CA PRO A 428 -11.51 -7.64 -20.44
C PRO A 428 -12.06 -6.71 -21.54
N GLY A 429 -12.30 -7.28 -22.73
CA GLY A 429 -12.66 -6.56 -23.95
C GLY A 429 -11.47 -6.18 -24.85
N GLN A 430 -10.24 -6.31 -24.37
CA GLN A 430 -9.03 -6.14 -25.18
C GLN A 430 -8.60 -7.46 -25.84
N SER A 431 -7.68 -7.36 -26.79
CA SER A 431 -7.13 -8.52 -27.50
C SER A 431 -5.64 -8.36 -27.79
N TYR A 432 -4.96 -9.49 -28.00
CA TYR A 432 -3.56 -9.54 -28.38
C TYR A 432 -3.27 -10.72 -29.30
N ASN A 433 -2.25 -10.57 -30.14
CA ASN A 433 -1.74 -11.68 -30.96
C ASN A 433 -1.06 -12.71 -30.06
N ALA A 434 -1.27 -14.00 -30.35
CA ALA A 434 -0.64 -15.10 -29.64
C ALA A 434 0.18 -15.96 -30.60
N ASP A 435 1.36 -16.35 -30.12
CA ASP A 435 2.28 -17.29 -30.73
C ASP A 435 2.45 -18.44 -29.73
N THR A 436 1.57 -19.43 -29.85
CA THR A 436 1.40 -20.50 -28.85
C THR A 436 2.36 -21.66 -29.06
N ASP A 437 2.89 -21.82 -30.28
CA ASP A 437 3.92 -22.80 -30.59
C ASP A 437 5.34 -22.22 -30.64
N HIS A 438 5.46 -20.90 -30.44
CA HIS A 438 6.71 -20.15 -30.33
C HIS A 438 7.55 -20.22 -31.61
N ASP A 439 6.90 -20.21 -32.77
CA ASP A 439 7.56 -20.25 -34.08
C ASP A 439 7.77 -18.86 -34.72
N GLY A 440 7.33 -17.80 -34.04
CA GLY A 440 7.39 -16.41 -34.47
C GLY A 440 6.23 -16.00 -35.38
N VAL A 441 5.24 -16.86 -35.60
CA VAL A 441 4.05 -16.62 -36.43
C VAL A 441 2.82 -16.55 -35.54
N VAL A 442 1.95 -15.58 -35.80
CA VAL A 442 0.69 -15.46 -35.06
C VAL A 442 -0.23 -16.64 -35.38
N ASP A 443 -0.50 -17.46 -34.36
CA ASP A 443 -1.45 -18.58 -34.41
C ASP A 443 -2.90 -18.09 -34.37
N THR A 444 -3.16 -17.12 -33.49
CA THR A 444 -4.49 -16.62 -33.18
C THR A 444 -4.45 -15.24 -32.55
N VAL A 445 -5.63 -14.63 -32.41
CA VAL A 445 -5.83 -13.41 -31.64
C VAL A 445 -6.66 -13.79 -30.42
N LEU A 446 -6.09 -13.64 -29.24
CA LEU A 446 -6.77 -13.89 -27.97
C LEU A 446 -7.60 -12.67 -27.60
N GLU A 447 -8.84 -12.88 -27.18
CA GLU A 447 -9.67 -11.86 -26.55
C GLU A 447 -9.66 -12.09 -25.03
N GLN A 448 -9.40 -11.04 -24.26
CA GLN A 448 -9.50 -11.11 -22.81
C GLN A 448 -10.98 -11.05 -22.40
N THR A 449 -11.42 -12.06 -21.67
CA THR A 449 -12.71 -12.10 -20.98
C THR A 449 -12.51 -11.84 -19.49
N GLU A 450 -13.58 -11.54 -18.76
CA GLU A 450 -13.52 -11.43 -17.29
C GLU A 450 -12.98 -12.73 -16.65
N ASP A 451 -13.48 -13.89 -17.07
CA ASP A 451 -13.04 -15.20 -16.57
C ASP A 451 -11.56 -15.46 -16.88
N SER A 452 -11.12 -15.20 -18.12
CA SER A 452 -9.72 -15.40 -18.47
C SER A 452 -8.81 -14.38 -17.78
N PHE A 453 -9.26 -13.16 -17.52
CA PHE A 453 -8.48 -12.15 -16.79
C PHE A 453 -8.20 -12.59 -15.36
N LEU A 454 -9.24 -13.05 -14.65
CA LEU A 454 -9.07 -13.57 -13.30
C LEU A 454 -8.16 -14.82 -13.29
N ALA A 455 -8.31 -15.70 -14.28
CA ALA A 455 -7.49 -16.90 -14.39
C ALA A 455 -6.02 -16.59 -14.71
N ASP A 456 -5.76 -15.66 -15.62
CA ASP A 456 -4.42 -15.24 -16.01
C ASP A 456 -3.67 -14.69 -14.79
N VAL A 457 -4.25 -13.70 -14.09
CA VAL A 457 -3.62 -13.08 -12.92
C VAL A 457 -3.41 -14.08 -11.78
N ALA A 458 -4.40 -14.95 -11.50
CA ALA A 458 -4.26 -15.97 -10.47
C ALA A 458 -3.21 -17.06 -10.80
N SER A 459 -2.79 -17.16 -12.06
CA SER A 459 -1.79 -18.11 -12.53
C SER A 459 -0.37 -17.56 -12.54
N TRP A 460 -0.19 -16.27 -12.23
CA TRP A 460 1.11 -15.62 -12.23
C TRP A 460 2.06 -16.27 -11.21
N GLN A 461 3.32 -16.37 -11.60
CA GLN A 461 4.37 -17.03 -10.84
C GLN A 461 5.67 -16.24 -10.93
N THR A 462 6.33 -16.03 -9.80
CA THR A 462 7.64 -15.38 -9.78
C THR A 462 8.71 -16.21 -10.49
N LYS A 463 9.87 -15.61 -10.78
CA LYS A 463 10.98 -16.35 -11.38
C LYS A 463 11.49 -17.49 -10.50
N ARG A 464 11.45 -17.37 -9.16
CA ARG A 464 11.76 -18.52 -8.28
C ARG A 464 10.66 -19.59 -8.32
N GLU A 465 9.38 -19.23 -8.32
CA GLU A 465 8.27 -20.19 -8.36
C GLU A 465 8.26 -21.05 -9.65
N ARG A 466 8.70 -20.47 -10.77
CA ARG A 466 8.89 -21.20 -12.04
C ARG A 466 10.03 -22.23 -11.97
N GLY A 467 10.96 -22.07 -11.04
CA GLY A 467 12.08 -22.97 -10.79
C GLY A 467 12.92 -23.27 -12.03
N SER A 468 13.35 -24.52 -12.18
CA SER A 468 14.27 -24.94 -13.25
C SER A 468 13.71 -24.87 -14.69
N SER A 469 12.42 -24.52 -14.85
CA SER A 469 11.84 -24.25 -16.17
C SER A 469 12.40 -22.95 -16.77
N TYR A 470 12.74 -21.97 -15.92
CA TYR A 470 13.36 -20.73 -16.33
C TYR A 470 14.89 -20.84 -16.27
N LYS A 471 15.51 -21.07 -17.43
CA LYS A 471 16.96 -21.28 -17.56
C LYS A 471 17.64 -20.07 -18.14
N LEU A 472 18.78 -19.74 -17.55
CA LEU A 472 19.73 -18.76 -18.03
C LEU A 472 20.93 -19.48 -18.65
N ASN A 473 21.80 -18.74 -19.32
CA ASN A 473 23.00 -19.32 -19.94
C ASN A 473 23.97 -19.93 -18.90
N SER A 474 23.92 -19.46 -17.65
CA SER A 474 24.80 -19.84 -16.53
C SER A 474 24.18 -20.82 -15.54
N GLY A 475 22.88 -21.08 -15.61
CA GLY A 475 22.15 -21.86 -14.60
C GLY A 475 20.66 -21.57 -14.60
N THR A 476 20.05 -21.53 -13.41
CA THR A 476 18.69 -21.01 -13.21
C THR A 476 18.75 -19.60 -12.64
N TRP A 477 17.63 -18.87 -12.70
CA TRP A 477 17.52 -17.56 -12.05
C TRP A 477 17.79 -17.65 -10.54
N THR A 478 17.27 -18.69 -9.89
CA THR A 478 17.53 -19.00 -8.49
C THR A 478 19.02 -19.16 -8.20
N ASP A 479 19.76 -19.92 -9.02
CA ASP A 479 21.19 -20.12 -8.79
C ASP A 479 21.99 -18.80 -8.86
N GLU A 480 21.65 -17.92 -9.80
CA GLU A 480 22.33 -16.63 -9.95
C GLU A 480 21.99 -15.66 -8.81
N MET A 481 20.73 -15.61 -8.38
CA MET A 481 20.35 -14.74 -7.26
C MET A 481 20.94 -15.22 -5.94
N ASP A 482 21.00 -16.53 -5.71
CA ASP A 482 21.64 -17.07 -4.51
C ASP A 482 23.11 -16.66 -4.42
N ILE A 483 23.80 -16.51 -5.55
CA ILE A 483 25.18 -16.01 -5.58
C ILE A 483 25.23 -14.53 -5.17
N PHE A 484 24.37 -13.68 -5.74
CA PHE A 484 24.33 -12.25 -5.37
C PHE A 484 23.91 -12.05 -3.91
N GLU A 485 22.87 -12.73 -3.46
CA GLU A 485 22.36 -12.64 -2.08
C GLU A 485 23.45 -13.00 -1.07
N ASN A 486 24.17 -14.11 -1.29
CA ASN A 486 25.29 -14.50 -0.44
C ASN A 486 26.47 -13.53 -0.52
N PHE A 487 26.73 -12.95 -1.69
CA PHE A 487 27.81 -12.00 -1.88
C PHE A 487 27.56 -10.67 -1.14
N PHE A 488 26.29 -10.23 -1.04
CA PHE A 488 25.93 -8.98 -0.36
C PHE A 488 25.92 -9.09 1.17
N VAL A 489 25.93 -10.29 1.74
CA VAL A 489 26.00 -10.48 3.20
C VAL A 489 27.26 -9.81 3.77
N GLY A 490 27.07 -9.02 4.81
CA GLY A 490 28.14 -8.24 5.46
C GLY A 490 28.47 -6.91 4.80
N MET A 491 27.82 -6.57 3.67
CA MET A 491 27.86 -5.24 3.06
C MET A 491 26.71 -4.38 3.57
N THR A 492 26.93 -3.08 3.67
CA THR A 492 25.84 -2.09 3.75
C THR A 492 25.17 -1.91 2.39
N THR A 493 23.94 -1.41 2.36
CA THR A 493 23.24 -1.07 1.11
C THR A 493 24.05 -0.10 0.24
N ASP A 494 24.67 0.91 0.85
CA ASP A 494 25.54 1.86 0.14
C ASP A 494 26.75 1.18 -0.50
N GLU A 495 27.35 0.18 0.18
CA GLU A 495 28.45 -0.61 -0.38
C GLU A 495 27.99 -1.50 -1.55
N VAL A 496 26.76 -2.02 -1.53
CA VAL A 496 26.19 -2.77 -2.66
C VAL A 496 25.99 -1.85 -3.87
N SER A 497 25.42 -0.65 -3.66
CA SER A 497 25.25 0.34 -4.73
C SER A 497 26.60 0.82 -5.28
N GLN A 498 27.59 1.04 -4.41
CA GLN A 498 28.94 1.41 -4.82
C GLN A 498 29.62 0.28 -5.60
N TRP A 499 29.48 -0.97 -5.14
CA TRP A 499 30.00 -2.13 -5.84
C TRP A 499 29.38 -2.27 -7.24
N PHE A 500 28.06 -2.08 -7.37
CA PHE A 500 27.40 -2.08 -8.68
C PHE A 500 27.99 -1.00 -9.60
N ALA A 501 28.13 0.24 -9.10
CA ALA A 501 28.68 1.34 -9.88
C ALA A 501 30.14 1.08 -10.34
N ASP A 502 30.95 0.46 -9.49
CA ASP A 502 32.37 0.21 -9.77
C ASP A 502 32.58 -1.00 -10.69
N TYR A 503 31.79 -2.06 -10.53
CA TYR A 503 32.09 -3.38 -11.10
C TYR A 503 31.07 -3.90 -12.12
N CYS A 504 29.96 -3.18 -12.37
CA CYS A 504 29.02 -3.53 -13.41
C CYS A 504 29.16 -2.63 -14.65
N SER A 505 28.67 -3.13 -15.78
CA SER A 505 28.59 -2.39 -17.04
C SER A 505 27.66 -1.19 -16.90
N ASP A 506 28.13 -0.01 -17.29
CA ASP A 506 27.30 1.20 -17.36
C ASP A 506 26.25 1.14 -18.49
N VAL A 507 26.36 0.13 -19.37
CA VAL A 507 25.48 -0.06 -20.53
C VAL A 507 24.33 -1.00 -20.23
N ASN A 508 24.59 -2.09 -19.50
CA ASN A 508 23.58 -3.15 -19.29
C ASN A 508 23.44 -3.62 -17.83
N GLY A 509 24.21 -3.06 -16.89
CA GLY A 509 24.13 -3.37 -15.46
C GLY A 509 24.64 -4.76 -15.06
N ARG A 510 25.23 -5.53 -15.98
CA ARG A 510 25.79 -6.85 -15.67
C ARG A 510 27.18 -6.72 -15.03
N PRO A 511 27.55 -7.61 -14.11
CA PRO A 511 28.91 -7.64 -13.57
C PRO A 511 29.96 -7.85 -14.67
N LEU A 512 31.09 -7.16 -14.55
CA LEU A 512 32.17 -7.20 -15.52
C LEU A 512 33.09 -8.39 -15.27
N PHE A 513 32.70 -9.59 -15.71
CA PHE A 513 33.57 -10.77 -15.76
C PHE A 513 33.90 -11.16 -17.21
N GLY A 514 35.16 -11.53 -17.47
CA GLY A 514 35.57 -12.14 -18.73
C GLY A 514 35.64 -11.20 -19.94
N THR A 515 35.25 -11.70 -21.12
CA THR A 515 35.38 -11.00 -22.41
C THR A 515 34.10 -10.26 -22.77
N SER A 516 34.13 -8.93 -22.79
CA SER A 516 33.09 -8.09 -23.42
C SER A 516 33.50 -7.72 -24.85
N GLU A 517 32.53 -7.48 -25.73
CA GLU A 517 32.75 -6.85 -27.04
C GLU A 517 32.54 -5.32 -26.99
N ASN A 518 32.03 -4.80 -25.87
CA ASN A 518 31.83 -3.38 -25.66
C ASN A 518 33.14 -2.71 -25.23
N GLU A 519 33.59 -1.69 -25.97
CA GLU A 519 34.88 -1.02 -25.72
C GLU A 519 34.95 -0.32 -24.36
N GLU A 520 33.83 0.19 -23.83
CA GLU A 520 33.76 0.85 -22.53
C GLU A 520 33.88 -0.16 -21.39
N ASP A 521 33.16 -1.29 -21.48
CA ASP A 521 33.27 -2.41 -20.53
C ASP A 521 34.69 -2.98 -20.50
N ILE A 522 35.31 -3.18 -21.68
CA ILE A 522 36.69 -3.66 -21.78
C ILE A 522 37.63 -2.67 -21.07
N ALA A 523 37.50 -1.37 -21.34
CA ALA A 523 38.34 -0.35 -20.73
C ALA A 523 38.16 -0.29 -19.21
N LYS A 524 36.91 -0.39 -18.72
CA LYS A 524 36.58 -0.41 -17.28
C LYS A 524 37.20 -1.64 -16.60
N TYR A 525 37.01 -2.83 -17.18
CA TYR A 525 37.59 -4.07 -16.65
C TYR A 525 39.13 -4.09 -16.70
N GLU A 526 39.75 -3.59 -17.78
CA GLU A 526 41.21 -3.53 -17.89
C GLU A 526 41.85 -2.60 -16.84
N ALA A 527 41.11 -1.58 -16.38
CA ALA A 527 41.55 -0.65 -15.34
C ALA A 527 41.57 -1.27 -13.93
N PHE A 528 40.84 -2.37 -13.69
CA PHE A 528 40.86 -3.06 -12.40
C PHE A 528 42.23 -3.68 -12.10
N THR A 529 42.63 -3.59 -10.84
CA THR A 529 43.75 -4.31 -10.26
C THR A 529 43.53 -5.82 -10.26
N ASP A 530 44.60 -6.58 -10.12
CA ASP A 530 44.51 -8.05 -10.04
C ASP A 530 43.69 -8.52 -8.82
N GLU A 531 43.66 -7.74 -7.74
CA GLU A 531 42.87 -8.02 -6.53
C GLU A 531 41.37 -7.79 -6.75
N GLU A 532 41.01 -6.68 -7.39
CA GLU A 532 39.62 -6.39 -7.78
C GLU A 532 39.07 -7.45 -8.75
N LYS A 533 39.88 -7.85 -9.74
CA LYS A 533 39.52 -8.93 -10.67
C LYS A 533 39.29 -10.26 -9.96
N ALA A 534 40.15 -10.61 -8.98
CA ALA A 534 39.98 -11.81 -8.17
C ALA A 534 38.74 -11.74 -7.27
N GLY A 535 38.35 -10.55 -6.81
CA GLY A 535 37.11 -10.35 -6.06
C GLY A 535 35.86 -10.70 -6.87
N LEU A 536 35.87 -10.43 -8.18
CA LEU A 536 34.78 -10.76 -9.09
C LEU A 536 34.65 -12.26 -9.39
N ASP A 537 35.67 -13.06 -9.13
CA ASP A 537 35.57 -14.52 -9.28
C ASP A 537 34.49 -15.12 -8.36
N ALA A 538 34.25 -14.50 -7.19
CA ALA A 538 33.24 -14.93 -6.22
C ALA A 538 31.81 -14.90 -6.77
N ILE A 539 31.54 -14.02 -7.75
CA ILE A 539 30.24 -13.87 -8.39
C ILE A 539 30.22 -14.32 -9.85
N SER A 540 31.29 -14.97 -10.33
CA SER A 540 31.44 -15.35 -11.74
C SER A 540 30.36 -16.30 -12.29
N GLY A 541 29.56 -16.92 -11.41
CA GLY A 541 28.38 -17.69 -11.77
C GLY A 541 27.10 -16.87 -11.97
N ALA A 542 27.11 -15.58 -11.62
CA ALA A 542 25.99 -14.66 -11.73
C ALA A 542 26.25 -13.62 -12.83
N THR A 543 25.47 -13.69 -13.90
CA THR A 543 25.67 -12.95 -15.15
C THR A 543 24.55 -11.97 -15.45
N MET A 544 23.47 -12.04 -14.66
CA MET A 544 22.33 -11.16 -14.74
C MET A 544 22.68 -9.71 -14.41
N SER A 545 21.91 -8.80 -15.02
CA SER A 545 21.91 -7.41 -14.60
C SER A 545 21.20 -7.29 -13.26
N LEU A 546 21.71 -6.42 -12.39
CA LEU A 546 21.02 -6.04 -11.15
C LEU A 546 20.08 -4.85 -11.35
N ARG A 547 20.12 -4.22 -12.53
CA ARG A 547 19.29 -3.07 -12.88
C ARG A 547 19.18 -2.95 -14.39
N ASP A 548 18.12 -3.50 -14.97
CA ASP A 548 17.74 -3.31 -16.37
C ASP A 548 16.21 -3.46 -16.56
N ALA A 549 15.75 -3.52 -17.81
CA ALA A 549 14.32 -3.66 -18.12
C ALA A 549 13.71 -5.04 -17.74
N HIS A 550 14.51 -6.01 -17.30
CA HIS A 550 14.03 -7.29 -16.76
C HIS A 550 13.86 -7.27 -15.23
N GLY A 551 14.17 -6.14 -14.59
CA GLY A 551 14.01 -5.91 -13.15
C GLY A 551 15.05 -4.93 -12.57
N ASP A 552 14.64 -4.16 -11.56
CA ASP A 552 15.53 -3.27 -10.79
C ASP A 552 15.78 -3.85 -9.39
N ILE A 553 16.60 -4.91 -9.33
CA ILE A 553 16.98 -5.62 -8.10
C ILE A 553 17.68 -4.66 -7.16
N LEU A 554 18.67 -3.91 -7.65
CA LEU A 554 19.41 -2.95 -6.84
C LEU A 554 18.49 -1.89 -6.23
N GLY A 555 17.55 -1.35 -7.02
CA GLY A 555 16.59 -0.36 -6.54
C GLY A 555 15.66 -0.92 -5.47
N SER A 556 15.26 -2.19 -5.59
CA SER A 556 14.47 -2.85 -4.54
C SER A 556 15.26 -3.05 -3.24
N ILE A 557 16.57 -3.30 -3.29
CA ILE A 557 17.44 -3.37 -2.10
C ILE A 557 17.63 -1.97 -1.48
N GLU A 558 17.81 -0.94 -2.31
CA GLU A 558 17.90 0.47 -1.87
C GLU A 558 16.61 0.94 -1.18
N LYS A 559 15.45 0.58 -1.74
CA LYS A 559 14.14 0.83 -1.13
C LYS A 559 13.94 0.06 0.16
N ALA A 560 14.37 -1.21 0.23
CA ALA A 560 14.28 -2.00 1.45
C ALA A 560 15.00 -1.31 2.61
N TRP A 561 16.19 -0.74 2.38
CA TRP A 561 16.91 0.04 3.39
C TRP A 561 16.18 1.34 3.77
N THR A 562 15.65 2.06 2.76
CA THR A 562 14.90 3.31 2.98
C THR A 562 13.66 3.07 3.84
N ASN A 563 13.01 1.93 3.65
CA ASN A 563 11.81 1.52 4.35
C ASN A 563 12.09 0.70 5.62
N ALA A 564 13.35 0.49 6.00
CA ALA A 564 13.70 -0.46 7.04
C ALA A 564 13.23 -0.01 8.44
N LYS A 565 12.37 -0.80 9.07
CA LYS A 565 11.90 -0.59 10.44
C LYS A 565 12.85 -1.23 11.43
N ASP A 566 12.95 -0.63 12.63
CA ASP A 566 13.75 -1.16 13.72
C ASP A 566 13.16 -2.47 14.24
N THR A 567 14.01 -3.40 14.62
CA THR A 567 13.67 -4.64 15.33
C THR A 567 14.69 -4.93 16.43
N LEU A 568 14.34 -5.82 17.36
CA LEU A 568 15.22 -6.22 18.46
C LEU A 568 15.20 -7.74 18.61
N ILE A 569 15.71 -8.43 17.59
CA ILE A 569 15.76 -9.90 17.56
C ILE A 569 17.18 -10.35 17.87
N THR A 570 17.34 -11.17 18.90
CA THR A 570 18.63 -11.77 19.29
C THR A 570 18.57 -13.29 19.26
N VAL A 571 19.65 -13.91 18.79
CA VAL A 571 19.79 -15.37 18.76
C VAL A 571 20.51 -15.84 20.03
N THR A 572 19.85 -16.70 20.81
CA THR A 572 20.42 -17.30 22.02
C THR A 572 21.00 -18.69 21.78
N GLU A 573 22.19 -18.93 22.34
CA GLU A 573 22.90 -20.22 22.31
C GLU A 573 22.24 -21.33 23.14
#